data_AF-A0A7S4HYH1-F1
#
_entry.id   AF-A0A7S4HYH1-F1
#
_cell.length_a   1.000
_cell.length_b   1.000
_cell.length_c   1.000
_cell.angle_alpha   90.00
_cell.angle_beta   90.00
_cell.angle_gamma   90.00
#
_symmetry.space_group_name_H-M   'P 1'
#
loop_
_entity.id
_entity.type
_entity.pdbx_description
1 polymer ?
#
loop_
_entity_poly.entity_id
_entity_poly.type
_entity_poly.pdbx_seq_one_letter_code
_entity_poly.pdbx_strand_id
1 'polypeptide(L)'
;ANLFLTPEARLALFENTGLPIVKDSSANKAGVICSSMEIRASMCVSDDEFVALKAPYVEQVLVRLREMAFLEASLLFAESASHPSTPLPALSERISFAILRVADALDTLMEAYSKDHQLWPMVSAQLPAALAASEHASKLPEMLPWEYQKSTIVKSLASRLVYREGLAFVESMPDARLPHFALSYLEQEQRVQALAAEVAASGLEFGPKVEALLLQAGVRVAAEEQLRQHELVQLSEQAAPTPDDTEQ
;
A
#
# COMPACT_ATOMS: atom_id res chain seq x y z
N ALA A 1 -4.18 -3.98 -24.45
CA ALA A 1 -5.48 -3.35 -24.77
C ALA A 1 -6.50 -3.88 -23.77
N ASN A 2 -7.44 -3.05 -23.34
CA ASN A 2 -8.50 -3.48 -22.43
C ASN A 2 -9.41 -4.48 -23.14
N LEU A 3 -9.86 -5.52 -22.42
CA LEU A 3 -10.88 -6.46 -22.89
C LEU A 3 -10.57 -7.14 -24.25
N PHE A 4 -9.29 -7.36 -24.56
CA PHE A 4 -8.87 -7.94 -25.84
C PHE A 4 -9.39 -9.37 -26.08
N LEU A 5 -9.56 -10.14 -25.00
CA LEU A 5 -10.17 -11.47 -25.01
C LEU A 5 -11.45 -11.44 -24.19
N THR A 6 -12.46 -12.22 -24.57
CA THR A 6 -13.66 -12.42 -23.73
C THR A 6 -13.32 -13.28 -22.50
N PRO A 7 -14.11 -13.23 -21.41
CA PRO A 7 -13.93 -14.12 -20.27
C PRO A 7 -13.91 -15.61 -20.65
N GLU A 8 -14.81 -16.02 -21.55
CA GLU A 8 -14.95 -17.40 -22.01
C GLU A 8 -13.71 -17.83 -22.81
N ALA A 9 -13.19 -16.94 -23.68
CA ALA A 9 -11.97 -17.21 -24.44
C ALA A 9 -10.75 -17.37 -23.52
N ARG A 10 -10.62 -16.54 -22.47
CA ARG A 10 -9.53 -16.67 -21.49
C ARG A 10 -9.60 -18.00 -20.75
N LEU A 11 -10.79 -18.39 -20.30
CA LEU A 11 -11.00 -19.64 -19.58
C LEU A 11 -10.71 -20.84 -20.48
N ALA A 12 -11.25 -20.86 -21.71
CA ALA A 12 -11.00 -21.94 -22.66
C ALA A 12 -9.52 -22.09 -23.03
N LEU A 13 -8.78 -20.99 -23.21
CA LEU A 13 -7.33 -21.04 -23.46
C LEU A 13 -6.59 -21.64 -22.27
N PHE A 14 -6.94 -21.24 -21.05
CA PHE A 14 -6.34 -21.79 -19.83
C PHE A 14 -6.65 -23.29 -19.67
N GLU A 15 -7.90 -23.71 -19.76
CA GLU A 15 -8.32 -25.10 -19.55
C GLU A 15 -7.74 -26.06 -20.60
N ASN A 16 -7.68 -25.64 -21.87
CA ASN A 16 -7.23 -26.51 -22.96
C ASN A 16 -5.71 -26.54 -23.16
N THR A 17 -4.99 -25.49 -22.74
CA THR A 17 -3.56 -25.34 -23.08
C THR A 17 -2.66 -24.92 -21.90
N GLY A 18 -3.24 -24.51 -20.77
CA GLY A 18 -2.49 -23.95 -19.66
C GLY A 18 -1.86 -22.58 -19.95
N LEU A 19 -2.29 -21.89 -21.02
CA LEU A 19 -1.70 -20.61 -21.44
C LEU A 19 -1.84 -19.55 -20.32
N PRO A 20 -0.74 -19.02 -19.77
CA PRO A 20 -0.80 -17.95 -18.79
C PRO A 20 -1.24 -16.64 -19.46
N ILE A 21 -2.36 -16.08 -19.02
CA ILE A 21 -2.88 -14.79 -19.49
C ILE A 21 -2.88 -13.80 -18.34
N VAL A 22 -1.99 -12.81 -18.38
CA VAL A 22 -2.03 -11.68 -17.44
C VAL A 22 -3.17 -10.75 -17.86
N LYS A 23 -4.17 -10.57 -16.99
CA LYS A 23 -5.32 -9.72 -17.27
C LYS A 23 -4.89 -8.25 -17.31
N ASP A 24 -5.63 -7.45 -18.08
CA ASP A 24 -5.42 -6.01 -18.21
C ASP A 24 -5.39 -5.29 -16.85
N SER A 25 -6.26 -5.65 -15.89
CA SER A 25 -6.25 -5.13 -14.51
C SER A 25 -4.91 -5.22 -13.77
N SER A 26 -4.00 -6.07 -14.23
CA SER A 26 -2.60 -6.13 -13.77
C SER A 26 -1.64 -5.56 -14.83
N ALA A 27 -1.79 -5.95 -16.09
CA ALA A 27 -0.86 -5.59 -17.17
C ALA A 27 -0.87 -4.09 -17.56
N ASN A 28 -1.96 -3.36 -17.30
CA ASN A 28 -2.13 -1.95 -17.73
C ASN A 28 -2.10 -0.92 -16.57
N LYS A 29 -1.93 -1.36 -15.31
CA LYS A 29 -2.03 -0.50 -14.11
C LYS A 29 -1.10 0.71 -14.15
N ALA A 30 0.05 0.60 -14.83
CA ALA A 30 1.03 1.67 -14.97
C ALA A 30 0.43 2.96 -15.57
N GLY A 31 -0.56 2.86 -16.46
CA GLY A 31 -1.23 4.04 -17.04
C GLY A 31 -1.98 4.86 -15.98
N VAL A 32 -2.74 4.18 -15.10
CA VAL A 32 -3.47 4.83 -14.00
C VAL A 32 -2.50 5.43 -12.98
N ILE A 33 -1.42 4.72 -12.65
CA ILE A 33 -0.39 5.20 -11.71
C ILE A 33 0.29 6.45 -12.26
N CYS A 34 0.67 6.44 -13.55
CA CYS A 34 1.29 7.58 -14.22
C CYS A 34 0.36 8.80 -14.24
N SER A 35 -0.89 8.62 -14.67
CA SER A 35 -1.89 9.70 -14.69
C SER A 35 -2.15 10.28 -13.29
N SER A 36 -2.17 9.44 -12.25
CA SER A 36 -2.28 9.93 -10.87
C SER A 36 -1.11 10.80 -10.44
N MET A 37 0.12 10.49 -10.84
CA MET A 37 1.28 11.34 -10.55
C MET A 37 1.23 12.64 -11.37
N GLU A 38 0.88 12.56 -12.65
CA GLU A 38 0.71 13.73 -13.53
C GLU A 38 -0.29 14.74 -12.96
N ILE A 39 -1.47 14.29 -12.53
CA ILE A 39 -2.50 15.16 -11.93
C ILE A 39 -1.96 15.85 -10.66
N ARG A 40 -1.19 15.14 -9.82
CA ARG A 40 -0.58 15.74 -8.62
C ARG A 40 0.49 16.77 -8.99
N ALA A 41 1.32 16.48 -9.99
CA ALA A 41 2.32 17.42 -10.47
C ALA A 41 1.67 18.70 -11.03
N SER A 42 0.61 18.58 -11.83
CA SER A 42 -0.09 19.75 -12.40
C SER A 42 -0.76 20.65 -11.35
N MET A 43 -0.99 20.15 -10.14
CA MET A 43 -1.50 20.96 -9.02
C MET A 43 -0.39 21.68 -8.25
N CYS A 44 0.85 21.22 -8.40
CA CYS A 44 1.99 21.62 -7.57
C CYS A 44 2.99 22.51 -8.30
N VAL A 45 3.00 22.51 -9.64
CA VAL A 45 3.94 23.30 -10.45
C VAL A 45 3.25 23.86 -11.69
N SER A 46 3.72 25.00 -12.17
CA SER A 46 3.34 25.60 -13.45
C SER A 46 3.98 24.87 -14.64
N ASP A 47 3.54 25.19 -15.86
CA ASP A 47 4.06 24.59 -17.10
C ASP A 47 5.57 24.84 -17.28
N ASP A 48 6.04 26.07 -17.04
CA ASP A 48 7.45 26.44 -17.19
C ASP A 48 8.32 25.70 -16.15
N GLU A 49 7.85 25.63 -14.91
CA GLU A 49 8.50 24.87 -13.83
C GLU A 49 8.52 23.37 -14.15
N PHE A 50 7.41 22.82 -14.65
CA PHE A 50 7.34 21.41 -15.04
C PHE A 50 8.31 21.10 -16.18
N VAL A 51 8.43 21.97 -17.18
CA VAL A 51 9.39 21.82 -18.29
C VAL A 51 10.83 21.76 -17.75
N ALA A 52 11.16 22.59 -16.76
CA ALA A 52 12.49 22.60 -16.14
C ALA A 52 12.80 21.31 -15.36
N LEU A 53 11.83 20.74 -14.65
CA LEU A 53 11.99 19.50 -13.85
C LEU A 53 11.61 18.21 -14.59
N LYS A 54 11.15 18.30 -15.85
CA LYS A 54 10.54 17.18 -16.59
C LYS A 54 11.45 15.97 -16.68
N ALA A 55 12.72 16.17 -17.00
CA ALA A 55 13.67 15.07 -17.18
C ALA A 55 13.83 14.21 -15.90
N PRO A 56 14.21 14.76 -14.73
CA PRO A 56 14.29 13.97 -13.51
C PRO A 56 12.92 13.47 -13.04
N TYR A 57 11.84 14.21 -13.27
CA TYR A 57 10.48 13.76 -12.94
C TYR A 57 10.07 12.50 -13.70
N VAL A 58 10.26 12.47 -15.02
CA VAL A 58 9.91 11.32 -15.86
C VAL A 58 10.74 10.10 -15.46
N GLU A 59 12.04 10.28 -15.19
CA GLU A 59 12.90 9.20 -14.74
C GLU A 59 12.39 8.56 -13.44
N GLN A 60 12.05 9.40 -12.46
CA GLN A 60 11.54 8.94 -11.16
C GLN A 60 10.16 8.29 -11.28
N VAL A 61 9.27 8.82 -12.13
CA VAL A 61 8.00 8.18 -12.47
C VAL A 61 8.24 6.78 -13.04
N LEU A 62 9.18 6.62 -13.99
CA LEU A 62 9.50 5.32 -14.56
C LEU A 62 10.06 4.33 -13.53
N VAL A 63 10.87 4.80 -12.57
CA VAL A 63 11.33 3.97 -11.45
C VAL A 63 10.14 3.45 -10.65
N ARG A 64 9.21 4.34 -10.27
CA ARG A 64 8.00 3.93 -9.52
C ARG A 64 7.12 2.98 -10.33
N LEU A 65 6.93 3.22 -11.62
CA LEU A 65 6.14 2.31 -12.47
C LEU A 65 6.74 0.91 -12.54
N ARG A 66 8.08 0.79 -12.63
CA ARG A 66 8.77 -0.50 -12.61
C ARG A 66 8.62 -1.21 -11.28
N GLU A 67 8.76 -0.48 -10.16
CA GLU A 67 8.55 -1.01 -8.82
C GLU A 67 7.13 -1.58 -8.65
N MET A 68 6.12 -0.80 -9.02
CA MET A 68 4.72 -1.24 -8.89
C MET A 68 4.38 -2.41 -9.81
N ALA A 69 4.90 -2.40 -11.05
CA ALA A 69 4.73 -3.53 -11.97
C ALA A 69 5.43 -4.79 -11.46
N PHE A 70 6.61 -4.65 -10.85
CA PHE A 70 7.34 -5.75 -10.24
C PHE A 70 6.58 -6.33 -9.04
N LEU A 71 6.03 -5.49 -8.15
CA LEU A 71 5.23 -5.94 -7.01
C LEU A 71 3.96 -6.69 -7.44
N GLU A 72 3.21 -6.14 -8.40
CA GLU A 72 2.00 -6.78 -8.95
C GLU A 72 2.35 -8.14 -9.58
N ALA A 73 3.38 -8.20 -10.42
CA ALA A 73 3.80 -9.44 -11.07
C ALA A 73 4.30 -10.46 -10.05
N SER A 74 5.10 -10.03 -9.07
CA SER A 74 5.64 -10.91 -8.04
C SER A 74 4.54 -11.57 -7.23
N LEU A 75 3.56 -10.80 -6.77
CA LEU A 75 2.41 -11.36 -6.07
C LEU A 75 1.60 -12.28 -6.98
N LEU A 76 1.26 -11.83 -8.18
CA LEU A 76 0.44 -12.60 -9.13
C LEU A 76 1.05 -13.97 -9.44
N PHE A 77 2.35 -14.04 -9.71
CA PHE A 77 3.02 -15.29 -10.01
C PHE A 77 3.28 -16.16 -8.77
N ALA A 78 3.50 -15.56 -7.60
CA ALA A 78 3.58 -16.31 -6.33
C ALA A 78 2.23 -16.99 -5.99
N GLU A 79 1.12 -16.27 -6.18
CA GLU A 79 -0.24 -16.81 -6.01
C GLU A 79 -0.53 -17.90 -7.04
N SER A 80 -0.12 -17.71 -8.29
CA SER A 80 -0.27 -18.71 -9.35
C SER A 80 0.53 -19.99 -9.07
N ALA A 81 1.73 -19.87 -8.49
CA ALA A 81 2.54 -21.02 -8.12
C ALA A 81 1.89 -21.84 -6.98
N SER A 82 1.23 -21.14 -6.03
CA SER A 82 0.51 -21.77 -4.92
C SER A 82 -0.84 -22.34 -5.36
N HIS A 83 -1.44 -21.81 -6.44
CA HIS A 83 -2.76 -22.18 -6.94
C HIS A 83 -2.71 -22.50 -8.45
N PRO A 84 -2.02 -23.59 -8.87
CA PRO A 84 -1.78 -23.87 -10.29
C PRO A 84 -3.05 -24.16 -11.10
N SER A 85 -4.15 -24.52 -10.44
CA SER A 85 -5.47 -24.73 -11.06
C SER A 85 -6.28 -23.45 -11.23
N THR A 86 -5.79 -22.31 -10.75
CA THR A 86 -6.49 -21.02 -10.83
C THR A 86 -5.93 -20.19 -11.99
N PRO A 87 -6.78 -19.75 -12.94
CA PRO A 87 -6.34 -18.88 -14.03
C PRO A 87 -5.77 -17.55 -13.50
N LEU A 88 -4.65 -17.10 -14.07
CA LEU A 88 -4.06 -15.79 -13.78
C LEU A 88 -5.05 -14.61 -13.85
N PRO A 89 -6.03 -14.57 -14.78
CA PRO A 89 -7.03 -13.51 -14.80
C PRO A 89 -7.88 -13.44 -13.52
N ALA A 90 -8.23 -14.59 -12.94
CA ALA A 90 -9.00 -14.66 -11.70
C ALA A 90 -8.14 -14.18 -10.51
N LEU A 91 -6.85 -14.52 -10.49
CA LEU A 91 -5.91 -14.01 -9.48
C LEU A 91 -5.71 -12.49 -9.60
N SER A 92 -5.60 -11.97 -10.82
CA SER A 92 -5.49 -10.53 -11.10
C SER A 92 -6.71 -9.75 -10.57
N GLU A 93 -7.91 -10.33 -10.71
CA GLU A 93 -9.14 -9.79 -10.14
C GLU A 93 -9.12 -9.83 -8.61
N ARG A 94 -8.77 -10.96 -8.00
CA ARG A 94 -8.65 -11.08 -6.53
C ARG A 94 -7.68 -10.08 -5.93
N ILE A 95 -6.50 -9.88 -6.54
CA ILE A 95 -5.54 -8.85 -6.11
C ILE A 95 -6.17 -7.46 -6.16
N SER A 96 -6.87 -7.15 -7.26
CA SER A 96 -7.53 -5.84 -7.41
C SER A 96 -8.64 -5.64 -6.38
N PHE A 97 -9.46 -6.67 -6.13
CA PHE A 97 -10.51 -6.62 -5.10
C PHE A 97 -9.95 -6.51 -3.69
N ALA A 98 -8.87 -7.21 -3.37
CA ALA A 98 -8.20 -7.10 -2.07
C ALA A 98 -7.67 -5.66 -1.84
N ILE A 99 -7.03 -5.05 -2.86
CA ILE A 99 -6.56 -3.67 -2.77
C ILE A 99 -7.74 -2.70 -2.58
N LEU A 100 -8.82 -2.86 -3.34
CA LEU A 100 -10.02 -2.01 -3.22
C LEU A 100 -10.65 -2.14 -1.84
N ARG A 101 -10.79 -3.36 -1.32
CA ARG A 101 -11.36 -3.62 0.00
C ARG A 101 -10.58 -2.93 1.12
N VAL A 102 -9.24 -3.01 1.08
CA VAL A 102 -8.40 -2.29 2.07
C VAL A 102 -8.50 -0.78 1.87
N ALA A 103 -8.56 -0.31 0.62
CA ALA A 103 -8.70 1.11 0.32
C ALA A 103 -10.04 1.67 0.84
N ASP A 104 -11.15 0.99 0.60
CA ASP A 104 -12.49 1.42 1.06
C ASP A 104 -12.54 1.51 2.60
N ALA A 105 -11.97 0.52 3.29
CA ALA A 105 -11.91 0.50 4.74
C ALA A 105 -11.06 1.68 5.30
N LEU A 106 -9.93 1.97 4.64
CA LEU A 106 -9.09 3.12 4.97
C LEU A 106 -9.75 4.45 4.62
N ASP A 107 -10.47 4.56 3.51
CA ASP A 107 -11.19 5.77 3.11
C ASP A 107 -12.23 6.14 4.18
N THR A 108 -13.00 5.18 4.69
CA THR A 108 -13.93 5.41 5.82
C THR A 108 -13.20 5.90 7.07
N LEU A 109 -12.04 5.32 7.40
CA LEU A 109 -11.23 5.79 8.53
C LEU A 109 -10.75 7.24 8.33
N MET A 110 -10.32 7.57 7.12
CA MET A 110 -9.79 8.90 6.76
C MET A 110 -10.86 10.00 6.77
N GLU A 111 -12.16 9.68 6.81
CA GLU A 111 -13.23 10.67 6.99
C GLU A 111 -13.15 11.39 8.35
N ALA A 112 -12.63 10.72 9.38
CA ALA A 112 -12.41 11.32 10.70
C ALA A 112 -11.18 12.25 10.74
N TYR A 113 -10.35 12.26 9.70
CA TYR A 113 -9.13 13.05 9.63
C TYR A 113 -9.36 14.36 8.85
N SER A 114 -8.83 15.44 9.42
CA SER A 114 -8.72 16.72 8.72
C SER A 114 -7.31 16.88 8.14
N LYS A 115 -7.13 17.88 7.27
CA LYS A 115 -5.83 18.18 6.67
C LYS A 115 -4.80 18.43 7.78
N ASP A 116 -3.82 17.54 7.87
CA ASP A 116 -2.78 17.58 8.89
C ASP A 116 -1.40 17.42 8.26
N HIS A 117 -0.49 18.34 8.60
CA HIS A 117 0.91 18.28 8.18
C HIS A 117 1.65 17.07 8.76
N GLN A 118 1.16 16.46 9.85
CA GLN A 118 1.74 15.22 10.39
C GLN A 118 1.61 14.03 9.43
N LEU A 119 0.61 14.04 8.55
CA LEU A 119 0.40 13.00 7.53
C LEU A 119 1.17 13.29 6.23
N TRP A 120 1.72 14.50 6.08
CA TRP A 120 2.46 14.90 4.88
C TRP A 120 3.64 13.99 4.52
N PRO A 121 4.46 13.48 5.46
CA PRO A 121 5.54 12.54 5.12
C PRO A 121 5.06 11.30 4.37
N MET A 122 3.84 10.83 4.67
CA MET A 122 3.24 9.68 3.99
C MET A 122 2.84 10.02 2.55
N VAL A 123 2.41 11.25 2.30
CA VAL A 123 2.08 11.75 0.97
C VAL A 123 3.34 12.00 0.15
N SER A 124 4.32 12.70 0.73
CA SER A 124 5.54 13.11 0.03
C SER A 124 6.40 11.93 -0.40
N ALA A 125 6.41 10.84 0.37
CA ALA A 125 7.05 9.58 -0.01
C ALA A 125 6.47 8.94 -1.29
N GLN A 126 5.26 9.33 -1.69
CA GLN A 126 4.60 8.87 -2.91
C GLN A 126 4.75 9.83 -4.09
N LEU A 127 5.36 11.00 -3.88
CA LEU A 127 5.64 11.98 -4.93
C LEU A 127 7.04 11.77 -5.50
N PRO A 128 7.25 12.01 -6.80
CA PRO A 128 8.60 12.10 -7.35
C PRO A 128 9.44 13.15 -6.61
N ALA A 129 10.63 12.78 -6.16
CA ALA A 129 11.55 13.65 -5.42
C ALA A 129 11.90 14.95 -6.17
N ALA A 130 11.79 14.96 -7.50
CA ALA A 130 11.93 16.16 -8.34
C ALA A 130 10.95 17.27 -7.95
N LEU A 131 9.73 16.93 -7.49
CA LEU A 131 8.77 17.92 -6.98
C LEU A 131 9.24 18.50 -5.64
N ALA A 132 9.81 17.68 -4.77
CA ALA A 132 10.36 18.11 -3.47
C ALA A 132 11.68 18.89 -3.58
N ALA A 133 12.33 18.88 -4.74
CA ALA A 133 13.51 19.70 -5.06
C ALA A 133 13.15 21.04 -5.72
N SER A 134 11.87 21.29 -5.99
CA SER A 134 11.40 22.55 -6.58
C SER A 134 11.41 23.70 -5.57
N GLU A 135 11.36 24.94 -6.05
CA GLU A 135 11.25 26.13 -5.20
C GLU A 135 9.95 26.16 -4.36
N HIS A 136 8.95 25.35 -4.71
CA HIS A 136 7.68 25.22 -4.00
C HIS A 136 7.63 24.04 -3.03
N ALA A 137 8.75 23.34 -2.80
CA ALA A 137 8.80 22.16 -1.92
C ALA A 137 8.11 22.38 -0.56
N SER A 138 8.33 23.54 0.06
CA SER A 138 7.74 23.89 1.36
C SER A 138 6.24 24.21 1.29
N LYS A 139 5.71 24.50 0.09
CA LYS A 139 4.30 24.84 -0.16
C LYS A 139 3.50 23.64 -0.69
N LEU A 140 4.15 22.55 -1.09
CA LEU A 140 3.48 21.34 -1.58
C LEU A 140 2.35 20.82 -0.66
N PRO A 141 2.50 20.79 0.68
CA PRO A 141 1.40 20.39 1.55
C PRO A 141 0.16 21.29 1.41
N GLU A 142 0.36 22.56 1.07
CA GLU A 142 -0.73 23.52 0.89
C GLU A 142 -1.34 23.48 -0.50
N MET A 143 -0.52 23.29 -1.53
CA MET A 143 -0.94 23.26 -2.93
C MET A 143 -1.74 22.00 -3.27
N LEU A 144 -1.35 20.85 -2.73
CA LEU A 144 -2.05 19.59 -3.02
C LEU A 144 -3.36 19.52 -2.21
N PRO A 145 -4.54 19.39 -2.86
CA PRO A 145 -5.80 19.36 -2.12
C PRO A 145 -5.91 18.15 -1.19
N TRP A 146 -6.62 18.31 -0.07
CA TRP A 146 -6.71 17.28 0.97
C TRP A 146 -7.22 15.93 0.46
N GLU A 147 -8.22 15.93 -0.44
CA GLU A 147 -8.75 14.70 -1.04
C GLU A 147 -7.68 13.90 -1.83
N TYR A 148 -6.73 14.59 -2.49
CA TYR A 148 -5.62 13.92 -3.18
C TYR A 148 -4.56 13.41 -2.20
N GLN A 149 -4.36 14.09 -1.08
CA GLN A 149 -3.49 13.62 0.00
C GLN A 149 -4.06 12.35 0.63
N LYS A 150 -5.35 12.36 1.02
CA LYS A 150 -6.07 11.16 1.52
C LYS A 150 -5.98 10.00 0.54
N SER A 151 -6.34 10.23 -0.72
CA SER A 151 -6.31 9.17 -1.73
C SER A 151 -4.90 8.60 -1.94
N THR A 152 -3.86 9.43 -1.81
CA THR A 152 -2.46 8.99 -1.91
C THR A 152 -2.08 8.09 -0.74
N ILE A 153 -2.44 8.48 0.49
CA ILE A 153 -2.23 7.67 1.71
C ILE A 153 -2.95 6.33 1.58
N VAL A 154 -4.25 6.37 1.31
CA VAL A 154 -5.14 5.20 1.25
C VAL A 154 -4.64 4.19 0.22
N LYS A 155 -4.44 4.63 -1.03
CA LYS A 155 -4.02 3.73 -2.12
C LYS A 155 -2.61 3.20 -1.92
N SER A 156 -1.70 4.00 -1.35
CA SER A 156 -0.35 3.56 -1.03
C SER A 156 -0.37 2.47 0.04
N LEU A 157 -1.09 2.69 1.15
CA LEU A 157 -1.19 1.70 2.23
C LEU A 157 -1.89 0.42 1.77
N ALA A 158 -3.01 0.54 1.06
CA ALA A 158 -3.77 -0.61 0.57
C ALA A 158 -2.95 -1.49 -0.37
N SER A 159 -2.32 -0.89 -1.37
CA SER A 159 -1.47 -1.63 -2.31
C SER A 159 -0.24 -2.24 -1.62
N ARG A 160 0.42 -1.49 -0.72
CA ARG A 160 1.58 -1.96 0.04
C ARG A 160 1.24 -3.17 0.90
N LEU A 161 0.12 -3.13 1.63
CA LEU A 161 -0.32 -4.23 2.48
C LEU A 161 -0.58 -5.50 1.66
N VAL A 162 -1.34 -5.41 0.57
CA VAL A 162 -1.66 -6.56 -0.29
C VAL A 162 -0.41 -7.13 -0.94
N TYR A 163 0.47 -6.29 -1.48
CA TYR A 163 1.69 -6.78 -2.14
C TYR A 163 2.70 -7.41 -1.19
N ARG A 164 2.77 -6.96 0.06
CA ARG A 164 3.70 -7.50 1.06
C ARG A 164 3.19 -8.75 1.74
N GLU A 165 1.93 -8.76 2.15
CA GLU A 165 1.37 -9.84 2.97
C GLU A 165 0.62 -10.91 2.17
N GLY A 166 0.26 -10.60 0.92
CA GLY A 166 -0.42 -11.51 0.00
C GLY A 166 -1.93 -11.61 0.23
N LEU A 167 -2.59 -12.38 -0.63
CA LEU A 167 -4.05 -12.47 -0.66
C LEU A 167 -4.60 -13.15 0.59
N ALA A 168 -4.05 -14.31 0.95
CA ALA A 168 -4.57 -15.13 2.03
C ALA A 168 -4.64 -14.36 3.36
N PHE A 169 -3.62 -13.55 3.65
CA PHE A 169 -3.58 -12.74 4.86
C PHE A 169 -4.70 -11.68 4.86
N VAL A 170 -4.76 -10.86 3.81
CA VAL A 170 -5.73 -9.76 3.71
C VAL A 170 -7.17 -10.29 3.66
N GLU A 171 -7.43 -11.36 2.90
CA GLU A 171 -8.74 -12.00 2.78
C GLU A 171 -9.21 -12.63 4.11
N SER A 172 -8.29 -13.08 4.96
CA SER A 172 -8.64 -13.65 6.28
C SER A 172 -9.01 -12.62 7.34
N MET A 173 -8.62 -11.35 7.16
CA MET A 173 -8.82 -10.31 8.16
C MET A 173 -10.23 -9.72 8.08
N PRO A 174 -10.96 -9.52 9.20
CA PRO A 174 -12.26 -8.85 9.20
C PRO A 174 -12.19 -7.37 8.77
N ASP A 175 -13.23 -6.86 8.12
CA ASP A 175 -13.29 -5.47 7.63
C ASP A 175 -13.06 -4.44 8.74
N ALA A 176 -13.63 -4.66 9.94
CA ALA A 176 -13.47 -3.76 11.08
C ALA A 176 -12.01 -3.63 11.57
N ARG A 177 -11.16 -4.65 11.29
CA ARG A 177 -9.76 -4.68 11.73
C ARG A 177 -8.80 -4.12 10.68
N LEU A 178 -9.18 -4.14 9.40
CA LEU A 178 -8.33 -3.71 8.28
C LEU A 178 -7.75 -2.29 8.44
N PRO A 179 -8.53 -1.25 8.77
CA PRO A 179 -8.01 0.12 8.82
C PRO A 179 -6.94 0.29 9.90
N HIS A 180 -7.23 -0.21 11.10
CA HIS A 180 -6.31 -0.16 12.24
C HIS A 180 -5.04 -0.98 12.00
N PHE A 181 -5.19 -2.15 11.37
CA PHE A 181 -4.03 -2.95 10.98
C PHE A 181 -3.17 -2.23 9.96
N ALA A 182 -3.76 -1.65 8.90
CA ALA A 182 -3.01 -0.96 7.86
C ALA A 182 -2.25 0.28 8.37
N LEU A 183 -2.82 1.03 9.33
CA LEU A 183 -2.09 2.12 10.00
C LEU A 183 -0.94 1.60 10.88
N SER A 184 -1.22 0.61 11.73
CA SER A 184 -0.21 -0.04 12.57
C SER A 184 0.94 -0.61 11.73
N TYR A 185 0.62 -1.21 10.59
CA TYR A 185 1.60 -1.75 9.65
C TYR A 185 2.61 -0.70 9.19
N LEU A 186 2.16 0.53 8.92
CA LEU A 186 3.05 1.61 8.51
C LEU A 186 4.00 2.04 9.63
N GLU A 187 3.47 2.21 10.84
CA GLU A 187 4.27 2.58 12.02
C GLU A 187 5.32 1.51 12.31
N GLN A 188 4.90 0.25 12.30
CA GLN A 188 5.79 -0.87 12.57
C GLN A 188 6.79 -1.11 11.43
N GLU A 189 6.45 -0.77 10.19
CA GLU A 189 7.41 -0.87 9.08
C GLU A 189 8.63 0.02 9.32
N GLN A 190 8.42 1.29 9.69
CA GLN A 190 9.52 2.22 9.99
C GLN A 190 10.37 1.72 11.16
N ARG A 191 9.70 1.25 12.23
CA ARG A 191 10.38 0.71 13.41
C ARG A 191 11.20 -0.54 13.10
N VAL A 192 10.64 -1.49 12.36
CA VAL A 192 11.31 -2.74 11.99
C VAL A 192 12.47 -2.48 11.04
N GLN A 193 12.34 -1.52 10.11
CA GLN A 193 13.46 -1.11 9.25
C GLN A 193 14.61 -0.50 10.07
N ALA A 194 14.31 0.35 11.05
CA ALA A 194 15.33 0.91 11.94
C ALA A 194 16.05 -0.19 12.74
N LEU A 195 15.29 -1.11 13.35
CA LEU A 195 15.84 -2.26 14.07
C LEU A 195 16.70 -3.16 13.17
N ALA A 196 16.24 -3.43 11.94
CA ALA A 196 16.99 -4.22 10.98
C ALA A 196 18.31 -3.55 10.60
N ALA A 197 18.32 -2.23 10.40
CA ALA A 197 19.52 -1.46 10.11
C ALA A 197 20.52 -1.46 11.30
N GLU A 198 20.03 -1.35 12.53
CA GLU A 198 20.87 -1.45 13.74
C GLU A 198 21.52 -2.84 13.85
N VAL A 199 20.75 -3.90 13.59
CA VAL A 199 21.25 -5.28 13.57
C VAL A 199 22.31 -5.47 12.48
N ALA A 200 22.08 -4.93 11.29
CA ALA A 200 23.07 -4.97 10.20
C ALA A 200 24.36 -4.22 10.57
N ALA A 201 24.25 -3.10 11.27
CA ALA A 201 25.37 -2.28 11.73
C ALA A 201 26.10 -2.83 12.98
N SER A 202 25.58 -3.88 13.62
CA SER A 202 26.12 -4.43 14.87
C SER A 202 27.50 -5.08 14.76
N GLY A 203 27.95 -5.41 13.55
CA GLY A 203 29.20 -6.14 13.31
C GLY A 203 29.16 -7.62 13.69
N LEU A 204 27.98 -8.14 14.07
CA LEU A 204 27.78 -9.55 14.39
C LEU A 204 27.73 -10.38 13.11
N GLU A 205 28.38 -11.55 13.10
CA GLU A 205 28.41 -12.44 11.93
C GLU A 205 27.00 -12.86 11.46
N PHE A 206 26.06 -13.01 12.41
CA PHE A 206 24.67 -13.34 12.13
C PHE A 206 23.79 -12.13 11.77
N GLY A 207 24.31 -10.89 11.87
CA GLY A 207 23.56 -9.65 11.66
C GLY A 207 22.77 -9.62 10.35
N PRO A 208 23.39 -9.87 9.18
CA PRO A 208 22.69 -9.86 7.89
C PRO A 208 21.54 -10.87 7.80
N LYS A 209 21.67 -12.03 8.46
CA LYS A 209 20.61 -13.04 8.48
C LYS A 209 19.43 -12.59 9.33
N VAL A 210 19.68 -11.97 10.47
CA VAL A 210 18.63 -11.46 11.36
C VAL A 210 17.93 -10.24 10.73
N GLU A 211 18.68 -9.34 10.09
CA GLU A 211 18.13 -8.25 9.28
C GLU A 211 17.12 -8.78 8.24
N ALA A 212 17.51 -9.78 7.45
CA ALA A 212 16.63 -10.36 6.43
C ALA A 212 15.35 -10.96 7.03
N LEU A 213 15.44 -11.66 8.18
CA LEU A 213 14.28 -12.23 8.86
C LEU A 213 13.34 -11.14 9.40
N LEU A 214 13.91 -10.06 9.97
CA LEU A 214 13.14 -8.91 10.45
C LEU A 214 12.38 -8.24 9.31
N LEU A 215 13.05 -7.98 8.19
CA LEU A 215 12.41 -7.35 7.02
C LEU A 215 11.38 -8.26 6.33
N GLN A 216 11.51 -9.59 6.47
CA GLN A 216 10.59 -10.54 5.87
C GLN A 216 9.30 -10.73 6.68
N ALA A 217 9.37 -10.76 8.01
CA ALA A 217 8.23 -11.13 8.86
C ALA A 217 7.94 -10.17 10.02
N GLY A 218 8.91 -9.33 10.40
CA GLY A 218 8.83 -8.51 11.60
C GLY A 218 7.69 -7.49 11.57
N VAL A 219 7.43 -6.88 10.41
CA VAL A 219 6.40 -5.83 10.28
C VAL A 219 5.01 -6.38 10.60
N ARG A 220 4.61 -7.50 9.97
CA ARG A 220 3.32 -8.14 10.23
C ARG A 220 3.18 -8.52 11.70
N VAL A 221 4.17 -9.21 12.26
CA VAL A 221 4.10 -9.71 13.64
C VAL A 221 3.99 -8.55 14.64
N ALA A 222 4.77 -7.49 14.44
CA ALA A 222 4.70 -6.30 15.29
C ALA A 222 3.33 -5.59 15.17
N ALA A 223 2.77 -5.51 13.96
CA ALA A 223 1.46 -4.89 13.74
C ALA A 223 0.33 -5.70 14.38
N GLU A 224 0.37 -7.04 14.30
CA GLU A 224 -0.57 -7.94 14.97
C GLU A 224 -0.46 -7.85 16.50
N GLU A 225 0.75 -7.71 17.03
CA GLU A 225 0.97 -7.53 18.47
C GLU A 225 0.38 -6.22 18.99
N GLN A 226 0.66 -5.10 18.32
CA GLN A 226 0.13 -3.79 18.70
C GLN A 226 -1.41 -3.78 18.64
N LEU A 227 -1.99 -4.38 17.59
CA LEU A 227 -3.44 -4.46 17.45
C LEU A 227 -4.08 -5.27 18.58
N ARG A 228 -3.50 -6.42 18.96
CA ARG A 228 -3.98 -7.21 20.10
C ARG A 228 -3.88 -6.46 21.42
N GLN A 229 -2.80 -5.69 21.62
CA GLN A 229 -2.64 -4.88 22.83
C GLN A 229 -3.73 -3.81 22.92
N HIS A 230 -4.04 -3.11 21.82
CA HIS A 230 -5.14 -2.14 21.78
C HIS A 230 -6.52 -2.79 22.05
N GLU A 231 -6.78 -3.96 21.46
CA GLU A 231 -8.03 -4.71 21.68
C GLU A 231 -8.19 -5.12 23.16
N LEU A 232 -7.11 -5.55 23.81
CA LEU A 232 -7.11 -5.91 25.25
C LEU A 232 -7.37 -4.70 26.14
N VAL A 233 -6.78 -3.53 25.83
CA VAL A 233 -7.01 -2.29 26.58
C VAL A 233 -8.49 -1.87 26.48
N GLN A 234 -9.06 -1.87 25.27
CA GLN A 234 -10.47 -1.51 25.07
C GLN A 234 -11.43 -2.45 25.81
N LEU A 235 -11.16 -3.76 25.82
CA LEU A 235 -11.95 -4.73 26.58
C LEU A 235 -11.85 -4.49 28.09
N SER A 236 -10.68 -4.08 28.60
CA SER A 236 -10.49 -3.75 30.02
C SER A 236 -11.23 -2.46 30.43
N GLU A 237 -11.28 -1.46 29.55
CA GLU A 237 -12.00 -0.20 29.77
C GLU A 237 -13.52 -0.38 29.70
N GLN A 238 -14.02 -1.25 28.82
CA GLN A 238 -15.45 -1.58 28.71
C GLN A 238 -15.93 -2.49 29.85
N ALA A 239 -15.03 -3.26 30.47
CA ALA A 239 -15.33 -4.11 31.63
C ALA A 239 -15.22 -3.36 32.97
N ALA A 240 -14.80 -2.09 32.97
CA ALA A 240 -14.80 -1.26 34.16
C ALA A 240 -16.27 -1.00 34.58
N PRO A 241 -16.67 -1.30 35.83
CA PRO A 241 -18.03 -1.06 36.27
C PRO A 241 -18.35 0.43 36.13
N THR A 242 -19.45 0.75 35.45
CA THR A 242 -20.08 2.07 35.57
C THR A 242 -20.32 2.34 37.06
N PRO A 243 -19.95 3.51 37.60
CA PRO A 243 -20.31 3.88 38.96
C PRO A 243 -21.83 4.06 38.99
N ASP A 244 -22.55 2.97 39.26
CA ASP A 244 -23.98 2.98 39.45
C ASP A 244 -24.26 3.43 40.89
N ASP A 245 -24.92 4.58 40.98
CA ASP A 245 -25.95 4.90 41.96
C ASP A 245 -25.92 4.05 43.24
N THR A 246 -25.06 4.44 44.18
CA THR A 246 -25.37 4.19 45.59
C THR A 246 -26.08 5.42 46.12
N GLU A 247 -27.41 5.39 46.01
CA GLU A 247 -28.29 6.08 46.94
C GLU A 247 -27.82 5.81 48.37
N GLN A 248 -27.44 6.88 49.09
CA GLN A 248 -27.87 7.17 50.46
C GLN A 248 -27.45 8.58 50.88
#